data_AF-A0A1Q4BED6-F1
#
_entry.id   AF-A0A1Q4BED6-F1
#
_cell.length_a   1.000
_cell.length_b   1.000
_cell.length_c   1.000
_cell.angle_alpha   90.00
_cell.angle_beta   90.00
_cell.angle_gamma   90.00
#
_symmetry.space_group_name_H-M   'P 1'
#
loop_
_entity.id
_entity.type
_entity.pdbx_description
1 polymer ?
#
loop_
_entity_poly.entity_id
_entity_poly.type
_entity_poly.pdbx_seq_one_letter_code
_entity_poly.pdbx_strand_id
1 'polypeptide(L)'
;MDIIDFTSGGLVYRWTLVAGQPRCVEDCIPSSDAGALSTLQRNAAIRAVLPPVLEYEAAQALVRQGEPDNGEPRQIQAIDEDGQPVMVANPAWALPPRTRLVLDPETSEETEEPEPRWVAYDAALALIAAASPIVKAFALWRQLEPAEGGDERLEWLAAGRLVEAAIDDAAETSLELDPRPVPRVVPLWRAKAVLANKGRLSAVNTLMTVQPMALQFYWSNGTELERAHPLLAVLAASPDFEDFTPTTIDEMFRETEALGI
;
A
#
# COMPACT_ATOMS: atom_id res chain seq x y z
N MET A 1 2.42 5.75 -4.16
CA MET A 1 2.95 5.51 -5.52
C MET A 1 3.00 4.01 -5.66
N ASP A 2 2.29 3.47 -6.63
CA ASP A 2 2.16 2.02 -6.77
C ASP A 2 3.32 1.50 -7.62
N ILE A 3 3.93 0.41 -7.15
CA ILE A 3 5.01 -0.30 -7.86
C ILE A 3 4.35 -1.13 -8.96
N ILE A 4 4.57 -0.73 -10.21
CA ILE A 4 4.04 -1.41 -11.39
C ILE A 4 5.14 -2.30 -11.96
N ASP A 5 4.88 -3.59 -12.14
CA ASP A 5 5.94 -4.51 -12.59
C ASP A 5 6.13 -4.52 -14.10
N PHE A 6 5.09 -4.22 -14.88
CA PHE A 6 5.16 -4.28 -16.34
C PHE A 6 4.72 -2.98 -17.04
N THR A 7 5.20 -2.78 -18.27
CA THR A 7 4.73 -1.73 -19.18
C THR A 7 3.70 -2.29 -20.19
N SER A 8 2.99 -1.39 -20.88
CA SER A 8 2.19 -1.72 -22.07
C SER A 8 3.11 -2.08 -23.24
N GLY A 9 3.64 -3.30 -23.23
CA GLY A 9 4.60 -3.78 -24.22
C GLY A 9 5.34 -5.07 -23.85
N GLY A 10 5.08 -5.64 -22.67
CA GLY A 10 5.78 -6.84 -22.21
C GLY A 10 7.20 -6.55 -21.70
N LEU A 11 7.48 -5.30 -21.32
CA LEU A 11 8.71 -4.95 -20.60
C LEU A 11 8.44 -4.95 -19.09
N VAL A 12 9.46 -5.30 -18.32
CA VAL A 12 9.46 -5.32 -16.85
C VAL A 12 10.15 -4.05 -16.35
N TYR A 13 9.47 -3.30 -15.48
CA TYR A 13 10.05 -2.16 -14.76
C TYR A 13 11.07 -2.64 -13.74
N ARG A 14 12.20 -1.94 -13.63
CA ARG A 14 13.24 -2.21 -12.64
C ARG A 14 13.15 -1.21 -11.51
N TRP A 15 12.49 -1.61 -10.43
CA TRP A 15 12.39 -0.76 -9.24
C TRP A 15 13.61 -0.90 -8.35
N THR A 16 14.11 0.25 -7.92
CA THR A 16 15.22 0.39 -6.98
C THR A 16 14.79 1.32 -5.85
N LEU A 17 15.51 1.31 -4.73
CA LEU A 17 15.31 2.31 -3.68
C LEU A 17 16.38 3.40 -3.81
N VAL A 18 15.94 4.64 -3.90
CA VAL A 18 16.81 5.83 -3.87
C VAL A 18 16.43 6.62 -2.64
N ALA A 19 17.32 6.67 -1.64
CA ALA A 19 17.02 7.23 -0.31
C ALA A 19 15.72 6.63 0.28
N GLY A 20 15.58 5.31 0.17
CA GLY A 20 14.39 4.58 0.61
C GLY A 20 13.10 4.87 -0.19
N GLN A 21 13.16 5.64 -1.27
CA GLN A 21 12.01 5.89 -2.13
C GLN A 21 12.06 4.98 -3.36
N PRO A 22 10.99 4.23 -3.68
CA PRO A 22 10.96 3.43 -4.90
C PRO A 22 11.06 4.32 -6.13
N ARG A 23 12.02 4.01 -7.00
CA ARG A 23 12.27 4.70 -8.27
C ARG A 23 12.60 3.69 -9.36
N CYS A 24 12.00 3.89 -10.52
CA CYS A 24 12.44 3.23 -11.74
C CYS A 24 13.49 4.14 -12.41
N VAL A 25 14.77 3.93 -12.07
CA VAL A 25 15.88 4.71 -12.65
C VAL A 25 16.57 4.01 -13.81
N GLU A 26 16.31 2.71 -13.97
CA GLU A 26 16.89 1.88 -15.01
C GLU A 26 15.88 1.60 -16.13
N ASP A 27 16.39 1.34 -17.34
CA ASP A 27 15.54 0.99 -18.48
C ASP A 27 14.79 -0.32 -18.21
N CYS A 28 13.55 -0.38 -18.68
CA CYS A 28 12.75 -1.59 -18.61
C CYS A 28 13.35 -2.68 -19.49
N ILE A 29 13.27 -3.94 -19.04
CA ILE A 29 13.82 -5.09 -19.77
C ILE A 29 12.71 -5.95 -20.38
N PRO A 30 12.94 -6.64 -21.51
CA PRO A 30 11.95 -7.58 -22.04
C PRO A 30 11.59 -8.67 -21.03
N SER A 31 10.34 -9.12 -20.99
CA SER A 31 9.91 -10.21 -20.09
C SER A 31 10.58 -11.55 -20.39
N SER A 32 11.14 -11.70 -21.58
CA SER A 32 11.94 -12.86 -22.01
C SER A 32 13.41 -12.78 -21.60
N ASP A 33 13.85 -11.64 -21.04
CA ASP A 33 15.23 -11.47 -20.61
C ASP A 33 15.55 -12.35 -19.39
N ALA A 34 16.79 -12.84 -19.29
CA ALA A 34 17.21 -13.69 -18.18
C ALA A 34 17.07 -12.99 -16.81
N GLY A 35 17.14 -11.66 -16.77
CA GLY A 35 16.95 -10.85 -15.56
C GLY A 35 15.49 -10.50 -15.25
N ALA A 36 14.52 -10.89 -16.07
CA ALA A 36 13.11 -10.53 -15.87
C ALA A 36 12.55 -11.11 -14.57
N LEU A 37 12.81 -12.39 -14.29
CA LEU A 37 12.30 -13.07 -13.09
C LEU A 37 12.89 -12.47 -11.80
N SER A 38 14.21 -12.26 -11.75
CA SER A 38 14.85 -11.66 -10.58
C SER A 38 14.40 -10.22 -10.35
N THR A 39 14.12 -9.47 -11.43
CA THR A 39 13.52 -8.13 -11.33
C THR A 39 12.14 -8.18 -10.70
N LEU A 40 11.28 -9.13 -11.12
CA LEU A 40 9.94 -9.29 -10.55
C LEU A 40 10.01 -9.68 -9.07
N GLN A 41 10.93 -10.57 -8.68
CA GLN A 41 11.16 -10.94 -7.29
C GLN A 41 11.59 -9.74 -6.44
N ARG A 42 12.52 -8.92 -6.95
CA ARG A 42 12.91 -7.68 -6.28
C ARG A 42 11.74 -6.71 -6.14
N ASN A 43 10.98 -6.49 -7.21
CA ASN A 43 9.83 -5.58 -7.17
C ASN A 43 8.78 -6.05 -6.16
N ALA A 44 8.51 -7.36 -6.10
CA ALA A 44 7.62 -7.95 -5.10
C ALA A 44 8.14 -7.76 -3.68
N ALA A 45 9.45 -7.94 -3.46
CA ALA A 45 10.08 -7.67 -2.17
C ALA A 45 9.92 -6.21 -1.73
N ILE A 46 10.20 -5.25 -2.62
CA ILE A 46 9.99 -3.82 -2.31
C ILE A 46 8.51 -3.55 -1.99
N ARG A 47 7.58 -4.11 -2.77
CA ARG A 47 6.12 -3.91 -2.58
C ARG A 47 5.63 -4.41 -1.23
N ALA A 48 6.18 -5.51 -0.71
CA ALA A 48 5.74 -6.07 0.56
C ALA A 48 6.29 -5.34 1.78
N VAL A 49 7.49 -4.77 1.68
CA VAL A 49 8.10 -4.06 2.81
C VAL A 49 7.56 -2.62 2.92
N LEU A 50 7.03 -2.04 1.84
CA LEU A 50 6.58 -0.65 1.83
C LEU A 50 5.36 -0.35 2.73
N PRO A 51 4.25 -1.14 2.73
CA PRO A 51 3.07 -0.83 3.54
C PRO A 51 3.34 -0.75 5.05
N PRO A 52 4.05 -1.72 5.68
CA PRO A 52 4.39 -1.63 7.10
C PRO A 52 5.19 -0.36 7.47
N VAL A 53 6.00 0.16 6.54
CA VAL A 53 6.78 1.39 6.73
C VAL A 53 5.89 2.62 6.60
N LEU A 54 4.97 2.65 5.64
CA LEU A 54 4.01 3.74 5.49
C LEU A 54 3.06 3.83 6.70
N GLU A 55 2.61 2.69 7.22
CA GLU A 55 1.81 2.63 8.46
C GLU A 55 2.59 3.14 9.67
N TYR A 56 3.87 2.76 9.78
CA TYR A 56 4.76 3.28 10.81
C TYR A 56 5.00 4.79 10.71
N GLU A 57 5.27 5.31 9.51
CA GLU A 57 5.44 6.74 9.26
C GLU A 57 4.15 7.53 9.58
N ALA A 58 2.99 6.99 9.21
CA ALA A 58 1.69 7.59 9.52
C ALA A 58 1.42 7.58 11.04
N ALA A 59 1.71 6.48 11.73
CA ALA A 59 1.60 6.40 13.19
C ALA A 59 2.52 7.40 13.90
N GLN A 60 3.77 7.53 13.45
CA GLN A 60 4.68 8.55 13.97
C GLN A 60 4.15 9.96 13.73
N ALA A 61 3.61 10.25 12.55
CA ALA A 61 3.04 11.55 12.23
C ALA A 61 1.84 11.88 13.13
N LEU A 62 0.97 10.89 13.41
CA LEU A 62 -0.15 11.05 14.33
C LEU A 62 0.33 11.35 15.75
N VAL A 63 1.27 10.55 16.28
CA VAL A 63 1.77 10.74 17.66
C VAL A 63 2.52 12.05 17.82
N ARG A 64 3.22 12.54 16.79
CA ARG A 64 3.89 13.86 16.80
C ARG A 64 2.91 15.03 16.92
N GLN A 65 1.64 14.86 16.54
CA GLN A 65 0.61 15.89 16.75
C GLN A 65 0.23 16.05 18.23
N GLY A 66 0.63 15.09 19.07
CA GLY A 66 0.31 15.07 20.49
C GLY A 66 -0.91 14.23 20.80
N GLU A 67 -1.24 14.14 22.09
CA GLU A 67 -2.47 13.50 22.57
C GLU A 67 -3.70 14.22 21.99
N PRO A 68 -4.83 13.50 21.79
CA PRO A 68 -6.08 14.14 21.42
C PRO A 68 -6.46 15.21 22.45
N ASP A 69 -6.74 16.43 22.01
CA ASP A 69 -7.27 17.48 22.87
C ASP A 69 -8.66 17.95 22.37
N ASN A 70 -9.28 18.86 23.11
CA ASN A 70 -10.58 19.42 22.73
C ASN A 70 -10.48 20.58 21.70
N GLY A 71 -9.31 20.79 21.09
CA GLY A 71 -9.07 21.84 20.09
C GLY A 71 -8.85 23.23 20.69
N GLU A 72 -8.93 23.38 22.01
CA GLU A 72 -8.65 24.64 22.69
C GLU A 72 -7.14 24.87 22.81
N PRO A 73 -6.64 26.12 22.77
CA PRO A 73 -5.23 26.37 23.02
C PRO A 73 -4.90 26.13 24.50
N ARG A 74 -3.72 25.56 24.78
CA ARG A 74 -3.25 25.30 26.16
C ARG A 74 -3.13 26.57 27.01
N GLN A 75 -2.84 27.70 26.36
CA GLN A 75 -2.70 29.00 27.01
C GLN A 75 -3.54 30.05 26.30
N ILE A 76 -4.09 30.98 27.07
CA ILE A 76 -4.83 32.15 26.58
C ILE A 76 -4.19 33.41 27.16
N GLN A 77 -4.38 34.54 26.48
CA GLN A 77 -3.97 35.83 26.99
C GLN A 77 -5.01 36.33 28.00
N ALA A 78 -4.55 36.67 29.21
CA ALA A 78 -5.32 37.33 30.24
C ALA A 78 -4.66 38.66 30.63
N ILE A 79 -5.34 39.46 31.43
CA ILE A 79 -4.81 40.70 32.01
C ILE A 79 -4.43 40.40 33.46
N ASP A 80 -3.20 40.74 33.86
CA ASP A 80 -2.75 40.62 35.25
C ASP A 80 -3.27 41.75 36.16
N GLU A 81 -2.89 41.72 37.44
CA GLU A 81 -3.31 42.73 38.44
C GLU A 81 -2.84 44.16 38.10
N ASP A 82 -1.80 44.30 37.28
CA ASP A 82 -1.20 45.56 36.86
C ASP A 82 -1.72 46.04 35.48
N GLY A 83 -2.70 45.33 34.91
CA GLY A 83 -3.29 45.68 33.62
C GLY A 83 -2.45 45.26 32.41
N GLN A 84 -1.43 44.42 32.58
CA GLN A 84 -0.57 43.94 31.50
C GLN A 84 -1.06 42.61 30.94
N PRO A 85 -0.89 42.37 29.63
CA PRO A 85 -1.21 41.09 29.03
C PRO A 85 -0.22 40.00 29.45
N VAL A 86 -0.73 38.92 30.02
CA VAL A 86 0.03 37.72 30.44
C VAL A 86 -0.58 36.45 29.83
N MET A 87 0.26 35.45 29.56
CA MET A 87 -0.22 34.13 29.13
C MET A 87 -0.56 33.29 30.36
N VAL A 88 -1.80 32.82 30.46
CA VAL A 88 -2.28 31.95 31.54
C VAL A 88 -2.77 30.62 30.96
N ALA A 89 -2.84 29.59 31.81
CA ALA A 89 -3.42 28.31 31.41
C ALA A 89 -4.89 28.49 31.02
N ASN A 90 -5.29 27.89 29.90
CA ASN A 90 -6.69 27.93 29.47
C ASN A 90 -7.52 26.95 30.32
N PRO A 91 -8.47 27.41 31.15
CA PRO A 91 -9.29 26.51 31.97
C PRO A 91 -10.26 25.66 31.12
N ALA A 92 -10.53 26.08 29.88
CA ALA A 92 -11.31 25.28 28.94
C ALA A 92 -10.47 24.21 28.25
N TRP A 93 -9.13 24.28 28.30
CA TRP A 93 -8.28 23.23 27.73
C TRP A 93 -8.38 21.95 28.55
N ALA A 94 -8.72 20.86 27.88
CA ALA A 94 -8.78 19.54 28.49
C ALA A 94 -8.55 18.47 27.44
N LEU A 95 -8.05 17.32 27.91
CA LEU A 95 -8.12 16.10 27.14
C LEU A 95 -9.58 15.61 27.12
N PRO A 96 -10.10 15.14 25.97
CA PRO A 96 -11.40 14.51 25.92
C PRO A 96 -11.40 13.24 26.79
N PRO A 97 -12.56 12.84 27.35
CA PRO A 97 -12.67 11.59 28.06
C PRO A 97 -12.31 10.41 27.14
N ARG A 98 -11.82 9.32 27.73
CA ARG A 98 -11.46 8.10 26.98
C ARG A 98 -12.66 7.32 26.46
N THR A 99 -13.84 7.60 26.98
CA THR A 99 -15.11 7.05 26.53
C THR A 99 -16.06 8.18 26.16
N ARG A 100 -17.02 7.89 25.28
CA ARG A 100 -18.13 8.76 24.90
C ARG A 100 -19.44 8.02 25.12
N LEU A 101 -20.49 8.76 25.47
CA LEU A 101 -21.83 8.22 25.48
C LEU A 101 -22.40 8.26 24.05
N VAL A 102 -22.92 7.13 23.60
CA VAL A 102 -23.61 6.99 22.32
C VAL A 102 -25.03 6.54 22.60
N LEU A 103 -25.98 7.29 22.05
CA LEU A 103 -27.39 6.96 22.13
C LEU A 103 -27.74 6.03 20.97
N ASP A 104 -28.28 4.86 21.28
CA ASP A 104 -28.83 3.95 20.29
C ASP A 104 -30.13 4.56 19.71
N PRO A 105 -30.20 4.81 18.39
CA PRO A 105 -31.38 5.43 17.77
C PRO A 105 -32.64 4.55 17.81
N GLU A 106 -32.52 3.24 18.01
CA GLU A 106 -33.63 2.29 18.05
C GLU A 106 -34.16 2.06 19.46
N THR A 107 -33.26 1.96 20.45
CA THR A 107 -33.62 1.62 21.84
C THR A 107 -33.67 2.83 22.77
N SER A 108 -33.10 3.97 22.36
CA SER A 108 -32.87 5.14 23.23
C SER A 108 -32.03 4.81 24.48
N GLU A 109 -31.29 3.70 24.47
CA GLU A 109 -30.35 3.37 25.52
C GLU A 109 -29.02 4.10 25.29
N GLU A 110 -28.43 4.60 26.37
CA GLU A 110 -27.09 5.19 26.34
C GLU A 110 -26.05 4.09 26.60
N THR A 111 -25.08 3.98 25.69
CA THR A 111 -23.95 3.07 25.82
C THR A 111 -22.64 3.84 25.89
N GLU A 112 -21.71 3.39 26.74
CA GLU A 112 -20.36 3.92 26.75
C GLU A 112 -19.51 3.19 25.71
N GLU A 113 -18.99 3.96 24.75
CA GLU A 113 -18.04 3.48 23.74
C GLU A 113 -16.67 4.14 23.91
N PRO A 114 -15.57 3.50 23.49
CA PRO A 114 -14.26 4.15 23.40
C PRO A 114 -14.29 5.40 22.52
N GLU A 115 -13.59 6.45 22.93
CA GLU A 115 -13.47 7.67 22.14
C GLU A 115 -12.54 7.42 20.93
N PRO A 116 -12.99 7.66 19.68
CA PRO A 116 -12.26 7.23 18.48
C PRO A 116 -10.86 7.82 18.31
N ARG A 117 -10.62 9.06 18.76
CA ARG A 117 -9.30 9.71 18.68
C ARG A 117 -8.32 9.07 19.66
N TRP A 118 -8.78 8.71 20.87
CA TRP A 118 -7.97 7.93 21.80
C TRP A 118 -7.65 6.53 21.25
N VAL A 119 -8.62 5.85 20.64
CA VAL A 119 -8.40 4.55 20.00
C VAL A 119 -7.33 4.65 18.90
N ALA A 120 -7.42 5.66 18.03
CA ALA A 120 -6.44 5.89 16.96
C ALA A 120 -5.03 6.21 17.53
N TYR A 121 -4.96 7.04 18.57
CA TYR A 121 -3.70 7.40 19.23
C TYR A 121 -3.03 6.19 19.90
N ASP A 122 -3.79 5.41 20.66
CA ASP A 122 -3.29 4.22 21.36
C ASP A 122 -2.88 3.13 20.35
N ALA A 123 -3.62 2.97 19.24
CA ALA A 123 -3.25 2.08 18.14
C ALA A 123 -1.94 2.52 17.46
N ALA A 124 -1.74 3.82 17.24
CA ALA A 124 -0.50 4.34 16.68
C ALA A 124 0.70 4.12 17.61
N LEU A 125 0.54 4.31 18.92
CA LEU A 125 1.57 3.99 19.91
C LEU A 125 1.94 2.50 19.89
N ALA A 126 0.94 1.62 19.84
CA ALA A 126 1.15 0.18 19.75
C ALA A 126 1.91 -0.21 18.46
N LEU A 127 1.56 0.40 17.33
CA LEU A 127 2.22 0.16 16.04
C LEU A 127 3.69 0.60 16.07
N ILE A 128 3.98 1.79 16.64
CA ILE A 128 5.34 2.29 16.80
C ILE A 128 6.18 1.35 17.69
N ALA A 129 5.59 0.88 18.79
CA ALA A 129 6.25 -0.02 19.72
C ALA A 129 6.56 -1.39 19.09
N ALA A 130 5.61 -1.92 18.31
CA ALA A 130 5.72 -3.22 17.64
C ALA A 130 6.60 -3.20 16.38
N ALA A 131 6.95 -2.02 15.86
CA ALA A 131 7.72 -1.91 14.62
C ALA A 131 9.05 -2.66 14.68
N SER A 132 9.25 -3.52 13.68
CA SER A 132 10.45 -4.34 13.54
C SER A 132 11.69 -3.49 13.26
N PRO A 133 12.91 -4.00 13.51
CA PRO A 133 14.13 -3.28 13.20
C PRO A 133 14.23 -2.84 11.73
N ILE A 134 13.74 -3.68 10.81
CA ILE A 134 13.77 -3.37 9.38
C ILE A 134 12.83 -2.22 9.01
N VAL A 135 11.63 -2.17 9.62
CA VAL A 135 10.68 -1.06 9.42
C VAL A 135 11.25 0.25 9.94
N LYS A 136 11.88 0.22 11.13
CA LYS A 136 12.55 1.39 11.71
C LYS A 136 13.71 1.88 10.86
N ALA A 137 14.57 0.97 10.37
CA ALA A 137 15.67 1.31 9.49
C ALA A 137 15.17 1.91 8.17
N PHE A 138 14.12 1.36 7.58
CA PHE A 138 13.56 1.88 6.34
C PHE A 138 12.94 3.27 6.53
N ALA A 139 12.17 3.47 7.60
CA ALA A 139 11.62 4.78 7.93
C ALA A 139 12.74 5.82 8.19
N LEU A 140 13.85 5.43 8.82
CA LEU A 140 15.02 6.30 8.99
C LEU A 140 15.66 6.67 7.65
N TRP A 141 15.87 5.69 6.77
CA TRP A 141 16.51 5.91 5.47
C TRP A 141 15.66 6.77 4.52
N ARG A 142 14.33 6.77 4.71
CA ARG A 142 13.37 7.59 3.94
C ARG A 142 13.32 9.06 4.38
N GLN A 143 13.95 9.42 5.49
CA GLN A 143 14.10 10.81 5.92
C GLN A 143 15.08 11.55 5.02
N LEU A 144 15.07 12.89 5.11
CA LEU A 144 16.05 13.73 4.42
C LEU A 144 17.46 13.29 4.79
N GLU A 145 18.30 13.13 3.79
CA GLU A 145 19.70 12.73 3.98
C GLU A 145 20.42 13.73 4.91
N PRO A 146 21.04 13.25 6.01
CA PRO A 146 21.78 14.11 6.92
C PRO A 146 23.03 14.71 6.26
N ALA A 147 23.47 15.85 6.80
CA ALA A 147 24.67 16.55 6.34
C ALA A 147 25.92 15.66 6.41
N GLU A 148 26.88 15.94 5.53
CA GLU A 148 28.14 15.18 5.47
C GLU A 148 28.94 15.27 6.76
N GLY A 149 29.54 14.13 7.16
CA GLY A 149 30.51 14.06 8.26
C GLY A 149 29.92 13.88 9.67
N GLY A 150 28.59 13.81 9.83
CA GLY A 150 27.93 13.53 11.11
C GLY A 150 27.65 12.04 11.36
N ASP A 151 27.57 11.66 12.64
CA ASP A 151 27.20 10.29 13.06
C ASP A 151 25.79 9.89 12.55
N GLU A 152 24.87 10.85 12.47
CA GLU A 152 23.52 10.65 11.90
C GLU A 152 23.56 10.16 10.44
N ARG A 153 24.54 10.62 9.65
CA ARG A 153 24.70 10.17 8.26
C ARG A 153 25.19 8.73 8.20
N LEU A 154 26.06 8.32 9.13
CA LEU A 154 26.54 6.93 9.21
C LEU A 154 25.39 5.98 9.56
N GLU A 155 24.52 6.38 10.50
CA GLU A 155 23.31 5.64 10.84
C GLU A 155 22.34 5.55 9.66
N TRP A 156 22.10 6.66 8.95
CA TRP A 156 21.26 6.70 7.76
C TRP A 156 21.78 5.77 6.65
N LEU A 157 23.10 5.76 6.38
CA LEU A 157 23.73 4.87 5.40
C LEU A 157 23.72 3.40 5.85
N ALA A 158 23.87 3.13 7.14
CA ALA A 158 23.75 1.79 7.70
C ALA A 158 22.32 1.26 7.55
N ALA A 159 21.33 2.10 7.80
CA ALA A 159 19.92 1.78 7.63
C ALA A 159 19.58 1.43 6.17
N GLY A 160 20.07 2.23 5.21
CA GLY A 160 19.90 1.93 3.79
C GLY A 160 20.51 0.59 3.38
N ARG A 161 21.74 0.29 3.84
CA ARG A 161 22.38 -1.01 3.57
C ARG A 161 21.61 -2.19 4.18
N LEU A 162 21.07 -2.03 5.39
CA LEU A 162 20.25 -3.05 6.03
C LEU A 162 18.96 -3.32 5.24
N VAL A 163 18.32 -2.26 4.74
CA VAL A 163 17.08 -2.35 3.94
C VAL A 163 17.33 -3.04 2.61
N GLU A 164 18.37 -2.63 1.87
CA GLU A 164 18.72 -3.27 0.60
C GLU A 164 19.07 -4.75 0.80
N ALA A 165 19.85 -5.09 1.84
CA ALA A 165 20.18 -6.48 2.14
C ALA A 165 18.94 -7.33 2.47
N ALA A 166 17.97 -6.77 3.20
CA ALA A 166 16.73 -7.47 3.50
C ALA A 166 15.83 -7.65 2.25
N ILE A 167 15.84 -6.69 1.33
CA ILE A 167 15.14 -6.80 0.04
C ILE A 167 15.80 -7.86 -0.84
N ASP A 168 17.13 -7.89 -0.88
CA ASP A 168 17.90 -8.89 -1.62
C ASP A 168 17.58 -10.30 -1.10
N ASP A 169 17.67 -10.51 0.22
CA ASP A 169 17.31 -11.78 0.87
C ASP A 169 15.85 -12.19 0.59
N ALA A 170 14.92 -11.23 0.72
CA ALA A 170 13.52 -11.49 0.43
C ALA A 170 13.25 -11.73 -1.07
N ALA A 171 14.10 -11.25 -1.98
CA ALA A 171 14.01 -11.49 -3.42
C ALA A 171 14.57 -12.87 -3.82
N GLU A 172 15.39 -13.51 -2.98
CA GLU A 172 15.82 -14.90 -3.20
C GLU A 172 14.68 -15.90 -3.02
N THR A 173 13.59 -15.50 -2.34
CA THR A 173 12.38 -16.30 -2.23
C THR A 173 11.75 -16.48 -3.63
N SER A 174 11.57 -17.73 -4.04
CA SER A 174 10.90 -18.06 -5.32
C SER A 174 9.49 -17.48 -5.35
N LEU A 175 9.09 -16.83 -6.45
CA LEU A 175 7.73 -16.32 -6.65
C LEU A 175 6.64 -17.41 -6.50
N GLU A 176 6.99 -18.68 -6.72
CA GLU A 176 6.07 -19.82 -6.55
C GLU A 176 5.80 -20.18 -5.07
N LEU A 177 6.73 -19.81 -4.19
CA LEU A 177 6.64 -20.02 -2.74
C LEU A 177 6.40 -18.69 -2.00
N ASP A 178 6.26 -17.60 -2.75
CA ASP A 178 6.19 -16.25 -2.25
C ASP A 178 4.74 -15.90 -1.86
N PRO A 179 4.44 -15.64 -0.58
CA PRO A 179 3.10 -15.24 -0.15
C PRO A 179 2.62 -13.90 -0.73
N ARG A 180 3.47 -13.14 -1.43
CA ARG A 180 3.20 -11.79 -1.93
C ARG A 180 2.52 -11.82 -3.31
N PRO A 181 1.60 -10.89 -3.60
CA PRO A 181 0.90 -10.88 -4.88
C PRO A 181 1.83 -10.60 -6.06
N VAL A 182 2.01 -11.59 -6.93
CA VAL A 182 2.81 -11.47 -8.15
C VAL A 182 1.90 -11.03 -9.29
N PRO A 183 2.19 -9.91 -9.97
CA PRO A 183 1.47 -9.56 -11.18
C PRO A 183 1.82 -10.56 -12.29
N ARG A 184 0.84 -11.36 -12.69
CA ARG A 184 0.91 -12.17 -13.91
C ARG A 184 0.30 -11.40 -15.06
N VAL A 185 1.08 -11.27 -16.13
CA VAL A 185 0.63 -10.59 -17.35
C VAL A 185 0.06 -11.59 -18.33
N VAL A 186 -1.21 -11.40 -18.69
CA VAL A 186 -1.85 -12.16 -19.76
C VAL A 186 -1.96 -11.27 -21.00
N PRO A 187 -1.42 -11.69 -22.16
CA PRO A 187 -1.63 -10.97 -23.40
C PRO A 187 -3.13 -10.86 -23.72
N LEU A 188 -3.58 -9.66 -24.10
CA LEU A 188 -5.00 -9.37 -24.38
C LEU A 188 -5.60 -10.33 -25.43
N TRP A 189 -4.81 -10.79 -26.40
CA TRP A 189 -5.26 -11.77 -27.41
C TRP A 189 -5.56 -13.15 -26.83
N ARG A 190 -4.87 -13.59 -25.77
CA ARG A 190 -5.14 -14.87 -25.10
C ARG A 190 -6.44 -14.83 -24.31
N ALA A 191 -6.66 -13.75 -23.57
CA ALA A 191 -7.91 -13.51 -22.88
C ALA A 191 -9.10 -13.51 -23.87
N LYS A 192 -8.93 -12.87 -25.05
CA LYS A 192 -9.92 -12.90 -26.14
C LYS A 192 -10.17 -14.31 -26.68
N ALA A 193 -9.13 -15.12 -26.85
CA ALA A 193 -9.27 -16.49 -27.35
C ALA A 193 -10.05 -17.40 -26.39
N VAL A 194 -9.79 -17.31 -25.08
CA VAL A 194 -10.52 -18.08 -24.06
C VAL A 194 -11.98 -17.65 -23.99
N LEU A 195 -12.25 -16.34 -24.00
CA LEU A 195 -13.63 -15.81 -24.03
C LEU A 195 -14.40 -16.26 -25.28
N ALA A 196 -13.76 -16.25 -26.44
CA ALA A 196 -14.34 -16.76 -27.68
C ALA A 196 -14.65 -18.26 -27.59
N ASN A 197 -13.74 -19.06 -27.03
CA ASN A 197 -13.95 -20.50 -26.80
C ASN A 197 -15.10 -20.77 -25.83
N LYS A 198 -15.34 -19.89 -24.86
CA LYS A 198 -16.49 -19.96 -23.92
C LYS A 198 -17.78 -19.34 -24.49
N GLY A 199 -17.80 -18.94 -25.77
CA GLY A 199 -18.96 -18.34 -26.43
C GLY A 199 -19.30 -16.92 -25.97
N ARG A 200 -18.43 -16.26 -25.20
CA ARG A 200 -18.62 -14.91 -24.63
C ARG A 200 -18.17 -13.83 -25.61
N LEU A 201 -18.77 -13.84 -26.81
CA LEU A 201 -18.38 -12.96 -27.92
C LEU A 201 -18.67 -11.48 -27.63
N SER A 202 -19.63 -11.16 -26.76
CA SER A 202 -19.91 -9.78 -26.36
C SER A 202 -18.76 -9.21 -25.52
N ALA A 203 -18.21 -10.00 -24.59
CA ALA A 203 -17.02 -9.65 -23.83
C ALA A 203 -15.77 -9.51 -24.71
N VAL A 204 -15.61 -10.37 -25.72
CA VAL A 204 -14.54 -10.24 -26.74
C VAL A 204 -14.66 -8.89 -27.45
N ASN A 205 -15.85 -8.52 -27.91
CA ASN A 205 -16.10 -7.23 -28.59
C ASN A 205 -15.83 -6.03 -27.67
N THR A 206 -16.22 -6.11 -26.40
CA THR A 206 -15.89 -5.07 -25.41
C THR A 206 -14.38 -4.96 -25.19
N LEU A 207 -13.63 -6.07 -25.20
CA LEU A 207 -12.17 -6.04 -25.12
C LEU A 207 -11.47 -5.61 -26.43
N MET A 208 -12.19 -5.56 -27.56
CA MET A 208 -11.68 -5.04 -28.83
C MET A 208 -11.67 -3.51 -28.89
N THR A 209 -12.42 -2.82 -28.02
CA THR A 209 -12.44 -1.35 -27.94
C THR A 209 -11.30 -0.79 -27.08
N VAL A 210 -10.58 -1.65 -26.34
CA VAL A 210 -9.44 -1.29 -25.51
C VAL A 210 -8.14 -1.34 -26.34
N GLN A 211 -7.36 -0.26 -26.31
CA GLN A 211 -5.99 -0.17 -26.84
C GLN A 211 -5.10 -1.30 -26.27
N PRO A 212 -3.94 -1.65 -26.87
CA PRO A 212 -3.10 -2.75 -26.42
C PRO A 212 -2.46 -2.44 -25.05
N MET A 213 -3.23 -2.65 -23.98
CA MET A 213 -2.74 -2.74 -22.62
C MET A 213 -2.52 -4.22 -22.33
N ALA A 214 -1.30 -4.56 -21.91
CA ALA A 214 -1.04 -5.84 -21.30
C ALA A 214 -1.89 -5.92 -20.01
N LEU A 215 -2.63 -7.00 -19.82
CA LEU A 215 -3.48 -7.15 -18.64
C LEU A 215 -2.60 -7.61 -17.47
N GLN A 216 -2.55 -6.85 -16.38
CA GLN A 216 -1.77 -7.19 -15.18
C GLN A 216 -2.70 -7.70 -14.09
N PHE A 217 -2.39 -8.85 -13.50
CA PHE A 217 -3.24 -9.47 -12.47
C PHE A 217 -2.45 -9.89 -11.27
N TYR A 218 -2.89 -9.50 -10.08
CA TYR A 218 -2.27 -9.85 -8.81
C TYR A 218 -2.87 -11.15 -8.28
N TRP A 219 -2.05 -12.19 -8.12
CA TRP A 219 -2.46 -13.46 -7.48
C TRP A 219 -2.07 -13.44 -6.01
N SER A 220 -3.02 -13.53 -5.07
CA SER A 220 -2.68 -13.87 -3.68
C SER A 220 -2.41 -15.38 -3.58
N ASN A 221 -1.56 -15.80 -2.63
CA ASN A 221 -0.99 -17.15 -2.53
C ASN A 221 -1.99 -18.26 -2.11
N GLY A 222 -3.27 -18.08 -2.41
CA GLY A 222 -4.34 -19.00 -2.03
C GLY A 222 -5.63 -18.66 -2.75
N THR A 223 -5.74 -19.07 -4.01
CA THR A 223 -6.99 -19.21 -4.77
C THR A 223 -7.82 -17.97 -5.12
N GLU A 224 -7.52 -16.77 -4.60
CA GLU A 224 -8.30 -15.57 -4.88
C GLU A 224 -7.47 -14.44 -5.52
N LEU A 225 -8.01 -13.89 -6.62
CA LEU A 225 -7.52 -12.69 -7.28
C LEU A 225 -7.90 -11.45 -6.45
N GLU A 226 -6.93 -10.78 -5.83
CA GLU A 226 -7.21 -9.50 -5.18
C GLU A 226 -7.52 -8.43 -6.25
N ARG A 227 -8.75 -7.90 -6.17
CA ARG A 227 -9.35 -7.08 -7.22
C ARG A 227 -8.92 -5.62 -7.13
N ALA A 228 -7.95 -5.26 -7.95
CA ALA A 228 -7.81 -3.90 -8.41
C ALA A 228 -7.35 -3.90 -9.87
N HIS A 229 -8.29 -4.02 -10.82
CA HIS A 229 -7.93 -3.79 -12.22
C HIS A 229 -9.06 -3.17 -13.07
N PRO A 230 -8.74 -2.16 -13.93
CA PRO A 230 -9.64 -1.55 -14.92
C PRO A 230 -10.40 -2.51 -15.83
N LEU A 231 -9.96 -3.77 -15.95
CA LEU A 231 -10.61 -4.78 -16.80
C LEU A 231 -12.00 -5.15 -16.29
N LEU A 232 -12.18 -5.25 -14.96
CA LEU A 232 -13.51 -5.49 -14.37
C LEU A 232 -14.46 -4.34 -14.68
N ALA A 233 -13.95 -3.10 -14.63
CA ALA A 233 -14.73 -1.92 -14.99
C ALA A 233 -15.08 -1.87 -16.49
N VAL A 234 -14.20 -2.39 -17.36
CA VAL A 234 -14.46 -2.51 -18.81
C VAL A 234 -15.42 -3.66 -19.11
N LEU A 235 -15.23 -4.82 -18.50
CA LEU A 235 -16.12 -5.98 -18.65
C LEU A 235 -17.48 -5.75 -17.99
N ALA A 236 -17.59 -4.84 -17.02
CA ALA A 236 -18.86 -4.36 -16.47
C ALA A 236 -19.79 -3.73 -17.52
N ALA A 237 -19.23 -3.27 -18.65
CA ALA A 237 -20.01 -2.79 -19.78
C ALA A 237 -20.44 -3.90 -20.76
N SER A 238 -20.03 -5.15 -20.53
CA SER A 238 -20.46 -6.30 -21.34
C SER A 238 -21.85 -6.78 -20.90
N PRO A 239 -22.76 -7.11 -21.84
CA PRO A 239 -24.02 -7.78 -21.52
C PRO A 239 -23.85 -9.11 -20.77
N ASP A 240 -22.68 -9.73 -20.88
CA ASP A 240 -22.37 -10.99 -20.20
C ASP A 240 -21.81 -10.78 -18.77
N PHE A 241 -21.74 -9.53 -18.27
CA PHE A 241 -21.04 -9.20 -17.02
C PHE A 241 -21.54 -9.96 -15.79
N GLU A 242 -22.84 -10.23 -15.69
CA GLU A 242 -23.43 -10.95 -14.56
C GLU A 242 -22.87 -12.37 -14.41
N ASP A 243 -22.35 -12.97 -15.50
CA ASP A 243 -21.69 -14.28 -15.48
C ASP A 243 -20.22 -14.21 -15.01
N PHE A 244 -19.64 -13.01 -14.94
CA PHE A 244 -18.25 -12.77 -14.51
C PHE A 244 -18.16 -12.61 -13.00
N THR A 245 -18.42 -13.71 -12.29
CA THR A 245 -18.13 -13.85 -10.85
C THR A 245 -16.61 -13.93 -10.62
N PRO A 246 -16.10 -13.68 -9.39
CA PRO A 246 -14.66 -13.85 -9.12
C PRO A 246 -14.18 -15.25 -9.52
N THR A 247 -14.98 -16.28 -9.24
CA THR A 247 -14.69 -17.67 -9.58
C THR A 247 -14.60 -17.92 -11.08
N THR A 248 -15.55 -17.40 -11.87
CA THR A 248 -15.55 -17.58 -13.34
C THR A 248 -14.33 -16.92 -13.99
N ILE A 249 -13.92 -15.78 -13.42
CA ILE A 249 -12.74 -15.02 -13.83
C ILE A 249 -11.47 -15.81 -13.50
N ASP A 250 -11.37 -16.37 -12.30
CA ASP A 250 -10.23 -17.21 -11.89
C ASP A 250 -10.08 -18.46 -12.76
N GLU A 251 -11.19 -19.13 -13.09
CA GLU A 251 -11.20 -20.28 -14.00
C GLU A 251 -10.75 -19.91 -15.42
N MET A 252 -11.29 -18.81 -15.96
CA MET A 252 -10.88 -18.28 -17.26
C MET A 252 -9.37 -18.01 -17.29
N PHE A 253 -8.79 -17.51 -16.21
CA PHE A 253 -7.36 -17.23 -16.15
C PHE A 253 -6.49 -18.46 -15.97
N ARG A 254 -6.90 -19.45 -15.16
CA ARG A 254 -6.22 -20.75 -15.09
C ARG A 254 -6.19 -21.45 -16.45
N GLU A 255 -7.29 -21.40 -17.20
CA GLU A 255 -7.33 -21.93 -18.57
C GLU A 255 -6.45 -21.13 -19.53
N THR A 256 -6.37 -19.81 -19.35
CA THR A 256 -5.49 -18.96 -20.17
C THR A 256 -4.01 -19.28 -19.94
N GLU A 257 -3.64 -19.62 -18.70
CA GLU A 257 -2.29 -20.06 -18.34
C GLU A 257 -1.99 -21.47 -18.86
N ALA A 258 -2.93 -22.41 -18.73
CA ALA A 258 -2.79 -23.79 -19.21
C ALA A 258 -2.57 -23.89 -20.73
N LEU A 259 -2.90 -22.85 -21.49
CA LEU A 259 -2.68 -22.77 -22.93
C LEU A 259 -1.21 -22.54 -23.34
N GLY A 260 -0.28 -22.31 -22.40
CA GLY A 260 1.15 -22.67 -22.51
C GLY A 260 1.93 -22.40 -23.81
N ILE A 261 1.71 -21.28 -24.50
CA ILE A 261 2.57 -20.78 -25.60
C ILE A 261 3.38 -19.59 -25.10
#